data_AF-A0A024P3Y7-F1
#
_entry.id   AF-A0A024P3Y7-F1
#
_cell.length_a   1.000
_cell.length_b   1.000
_cell.length_c   1.000
_cell.angle_alpha   90.00
_cell.angle_beta   90.00
_cell.angle_gamma   90.00
#
_symmetry.space_group_name_H-M   'P 1'
#
loop_
_entity.id
_entity.type
_entity.pdbx_description
1 polymer ?
#
loop_
_entity_poly.entity_id
_entity_poly.type
_entity_poly.pdbx_seq_one_letter_code
_entity_poly.pdbx_strand_id
1 'polypeptide(L)'
;MIIVKKILSGHIILLVDGIEQVFLFSSDNQTNRTWTESDRERTVRGPQAGFSESIQTNLKLIRQKIQNPNLKVRYVTLGKQTNTKISVVYMEGIADEEIVHEVHQRLSNIDIDGVLDSHYVESMIKDSPRSPFPTVFNTERPDRVCGGLLDGKVAVLIDGTPSALTAPAMFVEFLHSSEDYYDTSLISTIILWVRFLGLFVTLILPAFYVGMIMYHQDLLQSLS
;
A
#
# COMPACT_ATOMS: atom_id res chain seq x y z
N MET A 1 7.92 29.32 -7.69
CA MET A 1 8.04 27.93 -8.19
C MET A 1 9.39 27.27 -7.88
N ILE A 2 10.53 27.98 -8.03
CA ILE A 2 11.88 27.42 -7.79
C ILE A 2 12.09 27.00 -6.32
N ILE A 3 11.64 27.83 -5.37
CA ILE A 3 11.75 27.55 -3.92
C ILE A 3 11.08 26.22 -3.56
N VAL A 4 9.83 26.01 -4.00
CA VAL A 4 9.07 24.78 -3.73
C VAL A 4 9.80 23.55 -4.26
N LYS A 5 10.30 23.59 -5.50
CA LYS A 5 11.08 22.47 -6.07
C LYS A 5 12.32 22.17 -5.22
N LYS A 6 13.00 23.21 -4.73
CA LYS A 6 14.19 23.05 -3.90
C LYS A 6 13.89 22.46 -2.53
N ILE A 7 12.80 22.87 -1.88
CA ILE A 7 12.30 22.25 -0.63
C ILE A 7 12.01 20.76 -0.86
N LEU A 8 11.30 20.41 -1.93
CA LEU A 8 10.96 19.02 -2.25
C LEU A 8 12.18 18.15 -2.54
N SER A 9 13.24 18.74 -3.11
CA SER A 9 14.54 18.07 -3.31
C SER A 9 15.42 18.01 -2.05
N GLY A 10 14.90 18.40 -0.88
CA GLY A 10 15.61 18.26 0.41
C GLY A 10 16.60 19.39 0.74
N HIS A 11 16.51 20.54 0.07
CA HIS A 11 17.34 21.70 0.43
C HIS A 11 16.76 22.43 1.64
N ILE A 12 17.63 22.92 2.50
CA ILE A 12 17.28 23.78 3.64
C ILE A 12 17.19 25.21 3.13
N ILE A 13 16.12 25.91 3.52
CA ILE A 13 15.88 27.28 3.09
C ILE A 13 15.79 28.17 4.33
N LEU A 14 16.57 29.26 4.34
CA LEU A 14 16.49 30.31 5.35
C LEU A 14 15.88 31.55 4.72
N LEU A 15 14.73 31.95 5.26
CA LEU A 15 14.02 33.17 4.94
C LEU A 15 14.25 34.13 6.12
N VAL A 16 14.76 35.33 5.83
CA VAL A 16 14.99 36.37 6.83
C VAL A 16 14.01 37.50 6.57
N ASP A 17 13.29 37.90 7.61
CA ASP A 17 12.32 38.99 7.50
C ASP A 17 13.01 40.30 7.05
N GLY A 18 12.39 40.99 6.10
CA GLY A 18 12.95 42.18 5.46
C GLY A 18 14.02 41.95 4.38
N ILE A 19 14.36 40.70 4.05
CA ILE A 19 15.31 40.37 2.96
C ILE A 19 14.56 39.65 1.82
N GLU A 20 14.60 40.20 0.61
CA GLU A 20 13.98 39.60 -0.59
C GLU A 20 14.74 38.38 -1.13
N GLN A 21 15.97 38.18 -0.67
CA GLN A 21 16.83 37.07 -1.05
C GLN A 21 16.58 35.84 -0.17
N VAL A 22 16.69 34.67 -0.76
CA VAL A 22 16.50 33.39 -0.10
C VAL A 22 17.82 32.64 -0.03
N PHE A 23 18.26 32.29 1.18
CA PHE A 23 19.47 31.50 1.36
C PHE A 23 19.14 30.02 1.28
N LEU A 24 19.91 29.30 0.47
CA LEU A 24 19.66 27.92 0.13
C LEU A 24 20.87 27.07 0.49
N PHE A 25 20.67 26.08 1.35
CA PHE A 25 21.72 25.19 1.82
C PHE A 25 21.40 23.77 1.36
N SER A 26 22.39 23.11 0.75
CA SER A 26 22.31 21.69 0.42
C SER A 26 22.76 20.85 1.61
N SER A 27 21.86 20.04 2.16
CA SER A 27 22.21 18.98 3.10
C SER A 27 22.62 17.75 2.30
N ASP A 28 23.92 17.58 2.04
CA ASP A 28 24.44 16.43 1.30
C ASP A 28 24.60 15.19 2.18
N ASN A 29 23.62 14.96 3.07
CA ASN A 29 23.60 13.75 3.89
C ASN A 29 22.93 12.62 3.09
N GLN A 30 23.57 12.25 1.97
CA GLN A 30 23.46 10.91 1.43
C GLN A 30 24.12 9.98 2.44
N THR A 31 23.43 9.70 3.54
CA THR A 31 23.78 8.56 4.37
C THR A 31 23.63 7.35 3.47
N ASN A 32 24.75 6.86 2.95
CA ASN A 32 24.91 5.50 2.44
C ASN A 32 24.24 4.58 3.45
N ARG A 33 23.00 4.16 3.17
CA ARG A 33 22.26 3.28 4.07
C ARG A 33 21.87 2.06 3.28
N THR A 34 22.40 0.95 3.78
CA THR A 34 21.93 -0.41 3.62
C THR A 34 20.40 -0.39 3.62
N TRP A 35 19.81 -0.46 2.43
CA TRP A 35 18.37 -0.61 2.30
C TRP A 35 18.03 -2.02 2.77
N THR A 36 17.07 -2.15 3.67
CA THR A 36 16.52 -3.45 4.02
C THR A 36 15.67 -3.92 2.84
N GLU A 37 16.01 -5.09 2.29
CA GLU A 37 15.19 -5.72 1.27
C GLU A 37 13.87 -6.18 1.91
N SER A 38 12.77 -6.09 1.17
CA SER A 38 11.48 -6.63 1.67
C SER A 38 11.61 -8.14 1.84
N ASP A 39 11.33 -8.64 3.05
CA ASP A 39 11.38 -10.07 3.31
C ASP A 39 10.17 -10.80 2.72
N ARG A 40 8.99 -10.15 2.65
CA ARG A 40 7.76 -10.77 2.12
C ARG A 40 7.55 -10.56 0.63
N GLU A 41 8.07 -9.48 0.05
CA GLU A 41 7.92 -9.12 -1.37
C GLU A 41 9.28 -9.02 -2.08
N ARG A 42 10.08 -10.09 -2.02
CA ARG A 42 11.33 -10.18 -2.80
C ARG A 42 11.03 -10.16 -4.28
N THR A 43 11.77 -9.35 -5.02
CA THR A 43 11.61 -9.22 -6.48
C THR A 43 12.94 -9.43 -7.16
N VAL A 44 13.01 -10.28 -8.18
CA VAL A 44 14.24 -10.48 -8.98
C VAL A 44 14.56 -9.25 -9.85
N ARG A 45 13.56 -8.40 -10.13
CA ARG A 45 13.68 -7.19 -10.97
C ARG A 45 12.95 -6.00 -10.34
N GLY A 46 13.56 -4.82 -10.37
CA GLY A 46 12.99 -3.57 -9.81
C GLY A 46 13.72 -3.07 -8.55
N PRO A 47 13.24 -1.99 -7.92
CA PRO A 47 13.79 -1.46 -6.68
C PRO A 47 13.68 -2.50 -5.55
N GLN A 48 14.80 -2.78 -4.89
CA GLN A 48 14.87 -3.72 -3.75
C GLN A 48 14.52 -3.09 -2.40
N ALA A 49 14.47 -1.76 -2.32
CA ALA A 49 14.22 -1.07 -1.06
C ALA A 49 12.78 -1.34 -0.58
N GLY A 50 12.66 -2.02 0.57
CA GLY A 50 11.41 -2.16 1.30
C GLY A 50 11.18 -1.03 2.31
N PHE A 51 9.98 -0.96 2.86
CA PHE A 51 9.71 -0.16 4.05
C PHE A 51 10.44 -0.73 5.27
N SER A 52 10.78 0.14 6.22
CA SER A 52 11.34 -0.23 7.52
C SER A 52 10.36 0.10 8.65
N GLU A 53 10.71 -0.21 9.89
CA GLU A 53 9.86 0.11 11.04
C GLU A 53 9.75 1.61 11.34
N SER A 54 10.56 2.45 10.68
CA SER A 54 10.59 3.90 10.92
C SER A 54 9.67 4.65 9.97
N ILE A 55 8.60 5.25 10.50
CA ILE A 55 7.65 6.04 9.68
C ILE A 55 8.32 7.21 8.96
N GLN A 56 9.33 7.84 9.58
CA GLN A 56 10.08 8.94 8.98
C GLN A 56 10.92 8.47 7.78
N THR A 57 11.52 7.28 7.89
CA THR A 57 12.30 6.67 6.80
C THR A 57 11.38 6.30 5.64
N ASN A 58 10.20 5.74 5.95
CA ASN A 58 9.20 5.38 4.95
C ASN A 58 8.63 6.59 4.21
N LEU A 59 8.31 7.67 4.94
CA LEU A 59 7.90 8.94 4.33
C LEU A 59 8.98 9.55 3.45
N LYS A 60 10.26 9.42 3.83
CA LYS A 60 11.39 9.86 3.00
C LYS A 60 11.45 9.07 1.70
N LEU A 61 11.29 7.74 1.74
CA LEU A 61 11.24 6.89 0.54
C LEU A 61 10.15 7.33 -0.45
N ILE A 62 8.94 7.60 0.06
CA ILE A 62 7.83 8.09 -0.77
C ILE A 62 8.15 9.47 -1.35
N ARG A 63 8.65 10.42 -0.55
CA ARG A 63 9.00 11.78 -1.01
C ARG A 63 10.15 11.81 -2.01
N GLN A 64 11.08 10.86 -1.93
CA GLN A 64 12.15 10.73 -2.92
C GLN A 64 11.62 10.32 -4.29
N LYS A 65 10.60 9.45 -4.33
CA LYS A 65 9.92 9.01 -5.56
C LYS A 65 8.91 10.03 -6.07
N ILE A 66 8.14 10.67 -5.18
CA ILE A 66 7.10 11.65 -5.52
C ILE A 66 7.51 13.04 -4.99
N GLN A 67 8.14 13.83 -5.86
CA GLN A 67 8.53 15.22 -5.56
C GLN A 67 7.43 16.21 -5.99
N ASN A 68 6.24 16.09 -5.37
CA ASN A 68 5.08 16.89 -5.70
C ASN A 68 4.55 17.63 -4.45
N PRO A 69 4.29 18.95 -4.49
CA PRO A 69 3.75 19.70 -3.34
C PRO A 69 2.32 19.30 -2.94
N ASN A 70 1.61 18.61 -3.82
CA ASN A 70 0.27 18.08 -3.56
C ASN A 70 0.32 16.76 -2.78
N LEU A 71 1.50 16.15 -2.59
CA LEU A 71 1.65 15.02 -1.68
C LEU A 71 1.47 15.50 -0.24
N LYS A 72 0.30 15.24 0.34
CA LYS A 72 -0.04 15.63 1.70
C LYS A 72 0.16 14.47 2.66
N VAL A 73 0.50 14.83 3.88
CA VAL A 73 0.65 13.90 5.00
C VAL A 73 -0.16 14.44 6.17
N ARG A 74 -1.11 13.67 6.68
CA ARG A 74 -1.84 13.93 7.93
C ARG A 74 -1.36 12.95 8.98
N TYR A 75 -1.04 13.47 10.17
CA TYR A 75 -0.57 12.65 11.28
C TYR A 75 -1.69 12.38 12.26
N VAL A 76 -1.76 11.14 12.73
CA VAL A 76 -2.70 10.67 13.77
C VAL A 76 -1.89 9.87 14.80
N THR A 77 -2.29 9.93 16.07
CA THR A 77 -1.68 9.12 17.13
C THR A 77 -2.75 8.19 17.70
N LEU A 78 -2.46 6.88 17.74
CA LEU A 78 -3.38 5.86 18.24
C LEU A 78 -2.78 5.05 19.40
N GLY A 79 -3.64 4.48 20.23
CA GLY A 79 -3.27 3.64 21.36
C GLY A 79 -3.09 4.43 22.67
N LYS A 80 -3.89 4.11 23.69
CA LYS A 80 -3.85 4.79 25.00
C LYS A 80 -2.49 4.70 25.68
N GLN A 81 -1.84 3.53 25.58
CA GLN A 81 -0.56 3.26 26.22
C GLN A 81 0.60 3.44 25.24
N THR A 82 0.47 2.95 23.99
CA THR A 82 1.58 2.93 23.03
C THR A 82 1.83 4.27 22.34
N ASN A 83 0.82 5.15 22.25
CA ASN A 83 0.91 6.45 21.56
C ASN A 83 1.59 6.34 20.17
N THR A 84 1.17 5.32 19.40
CA THR A 84 1.76 4.96 18.11
C THR A 84 1.43 6.02 17.07
N LYS A 85 2.45 6.50 16.36
CA LYS A 85 2.28 7.49 15.28
C LYS A 85 1.84 6.81 13.99
N ILE A 86 0.88 7.43 13.32
CA ILE A 86 0.34 7.01 12.04
C ILE A 86 0.38 8.22 11.11
N SER A 87 0.69 7.97 9.83
CA SER A 87 0.65 8.99 8.80
C SER A 87 -0.22 8.55 7.64
N VAL A 88 -1.25 9.33 7.37
CA VAL A 88 -2.13 9.20 6.21
C VAL A 88 -1.54 10.05 5.09
N VAL A 89 -1.15 9.42 4.00
CA VAL A 89 -0.50 10.03 2.83
C VAL A 89 -1.45 9.94 1.64
N TYR A 90 -1.61 11.04 0.92
CA TYR A 90 -2.45 11.11 -0.27
C TYR A 90 -2.00 12.22 -1.21
N MET A 91 -2.45 12.17 -2.46
CA MET A 91 -2.22 13.21 -3.45
C MET A 91 -3.44 14.13 -3.53
N GLU A 92 -3.31 15.36 -3.03
CA GLU A 92 -4.35 16.39 -3.11
C GLU A 92 -4.69 16.71 -4.58
N GLY A 93 -5.98 16.68 -4.91
CA GLY A 93 -6.49 16.87 -6.27
C GLY A 93 -6.44 15.64 -7.17
N ILE A 94 -5.92 14.50 -6.69
CA ILE A 94 -5.96 13.20 -7.39
C ILE A 94 -6.77 12.20 -6.57
N ALA A 95 -6.51 12.12 -5.27
CA ALA A 95 -7.26 11.26 -4.37
C ALA A 95 -8.68 11.79 -4.15
N ASP A 96 -9.62 10.87 -4.04
CA ASP A 96 -11.00 11.19 -3.66
C ASP A 96 -11.03 11.68 -2.21
N GLU A 97 -11.52 12.91 -2.01
CA GLU A 97 -11.59 13.54 -0.70
C GLU A 97 -12.52 12.79 0.27
N GLU A 98 -13.57 12.14 -0.23
CA GLU A 98 -14.47 11.34 0.60
C GLU A 98 -13.73 10.15 1.21
N ILE A 99 -12.91 9.45 0.41
CA ILE A 99 -12.09 8.33 0.87
C ILE A 99 -11.05 8.80 1.88
N VAL A 100 -10.36 9.92 1.61
CA VAL A 100 -9.39 10.51 2.55
C VAL A 100 -10.05 10.86 3.87
N HIS A 101 -11.24 11.46 3.83
CA HIS A 101 -11.99 11.85 5.02
C HIS A 101 -12.42 10.63 5.81
N GLU A 102 -12.97 9.61 5.16
CA GLU A 102 -13.42 8.38 5.78
C GLU A 102 -12.27 7.62 6.46
N VAL A 103 -11.14 7.45 5.78
CA VAL A 103 -9.94 6.83 6.36
C VAL A 103 -9.49 7.59 7.60
N HIS A 104 -9.44 8.92 7.53
CA HIS A 104 -9.05 9.76 8.67
C HIS A 104 -10.05 9.68 9.82
N GLN A 105 -11.35 9.72 9.53
CA GLN A 105 -12.42 9.65 10.52
C GLN A 105 -12.40 8.31 11.25
N ARG A 106 -12.25 7.20 10.50
CA ARG A 106 -12.15 5.85 11.09
C ARG A 106 -10.94 5.73 11.99
N LEU A 107 -9.77 6.14 11.50
CA LEU A 107 -8.55 6.19 12.31
C LEU A 107 -8.77 6.97 13.61
N SER A 108 -9.39 8.15 13.53
CA SER A 108 -9.62 9.01 14.70
C SER A 108 -10.60 8.41 15.72
N ASN A 109 -11.48 7.51 15.30
CA ASN A 109 -12.47 6.86 16.16
C ASN A 109 -11.97 5.55 16.79
N ILE A 110 -10.76 5.10 16.45
CA ILE A 110 -10.18 3.88 17.01
C ILE A 110 -9.83 4.10 18.48
N ASP A 111 -10.53 3.39 19.37
CA ASP A 111 -10.23 3.35 20.80
C ASP A 111 -9.64 1.99 21.19
N ILE A 112 -8.31 1.93 21.30
CA ILE A 112 -7.56 0.72 21.69
C ILE A 112 -6.46 1.04 22.69
N ASP A 113 -6.09 0.07 23.51
CA ASP A 113 -5.05 0.26 24.53
C ASP A 113 -3.66 0.40 23.91
N GLY A 114 -3.39 -0.25 22.78
CA GLY A 114 -2.12 -0.14 22.07
C GLY A 114 -2.14 -0.74 20.67
N VAL A 115 -1.26 -0.23 19.80
CA VAL A 115 -1.02 -0.77 18.44
C VAL A 115 0.30 -1.53 18.45
N LEU A 116 0.24 -2.85 18.30
CA LEU A 116 1.42 -3.72 18.27
C LEU A 116 1.76 -4.23 16.85
N ASP A 117 0.79 -4.22 15.93
CA ASP A 117 0.97 -4.62 14.54
C ASP A 117 0.00 -3.86 13.61
N SER A 118 0.39 -3.74 12.36
CA SER A 118 -0.36 -3.18 11.24
C SER A 118 -1.74 -3.82 11.05
N HIS A 119 -1.89 -5.11 11.34
CA HIS A 119 -3.15 -5.86 11.25
C HIS A 119 -4.27 -5.27 12.13
N TYR A 120 -3.94 -4.70 13.30
CA TYR A 120 -4.93 -4.07 14.17
C TYR A 120 -5.60 -2.91 13.45
N VAL A 121 -4.79 -2.04 12.85
CA VAL A 121 -5.24 -0.87 12.10
C VAL A 121 -5.93 -1.29 10.81
N GLU A 122 -5.42 -2.30 10.09
CA GLU A 122 -6.06 -2.84 8.89
C GLU A 122 -7.49 -3.30 9.16
N SER A 123 -7.70 -4.06 10.25
CA SER A 123 -9.02 -4.57 10.60
C SER A 123 -10.03 -3.47 10.94
N MET A 124 -9.56 -2.33 11.46
CA MET A 124 -10.40 -1.21 11.91
C MET A 124 -10.70 -0.20 10.81
N ILE A 125 -9.85 -0.13 9.77
CA ILE A 125 -10.10 0.73 8.60
C ILE A 125 -10.97 0.03 7.55
N LYS A 126 -11.12 -1.30 7.59
CA LYS A 126 -11.96 -2.05 6.61
C LYS A 126 -13.42 -1.58 6.61
N ASP A 127 -13.97 -1.37 5.40
CA ASP A 127 -15.30 -0.79 5.16
C ASP A 127 -16.47 -1.65 5.60
N SER A 128 -16.33 -2.97 5.52
CA SER A 128 -17.40 -3.83 5.98
C SER A 128 -16.89 -5.20 6.42
N PRO A 129 -17.36 -5.72 7.56
CA PRO A 129 -17.20 -7.13 7.89
C PRO A 129 -18.03 -8.06 6.98
N ARG A 130 -18.84 -7.51 6.06
CA ARG A 130 -19.71 -8.27 5.14
C ARG A 130 -19.19 -8.41 3.71
N SER A 131 -18.20 -7.62 3.30
CA SER A 131 -17.55 -7.81 2.00
C SER A 131 -16.66 -9.05 2.07
N PRO A 132 -16.84 -10.03 1.18
CA PRO A 132 -15.92 -11.16 1.07
C PRO A 132 -14.54 -10.72 0.52
N PHE A 133 -14.42 -9.49 0.02
CA PHE A 133 -13.20 -8.96 -0.57
C PHE A 133 -12.54 -7.91 0.35
N PRO A 134 -11.22 -7.99 0.54
CA PRO A 134 -10.46 -7.00 1.32
C PRO A 134 -10.48 -5.63 0.61
N THR A 135 -10.84 -4.58 1.35
CA THR A 135 -10.85 -3.17 0.86
C THR A 135 -9.57 -2.41 1.16
N VAL A 136 -8.62 -3.04 1.86
CA VAL A 136 -7.31 -2.50 2.21
C VAL A 136 -6.24 -3.48 1.75
N PHE A 137 -5.17 -2.98 1.14
CA PHE A 137 -4.06 -3.77 0.65
C PHE A 137 -2.79 -3.45 1.45
N ASN A 138 -2.14 -4.49 2.00
CA ASN A 138 -0.91 -4.37 2.76
C ASN A 138 0.29 -4.66 1.84
N THR A 139 1.27 -3.75 1.83
CA THR A 139 2.50 -3.93 1.05
C THR A 139 3.74 -3.41 1.78
N GLU A 140 4.84 -4.12 1.61
CA GLU A 140 6.17 -3.70 2.10
C GLU A 140 6.91 -2.84 1.07
N ARG A 141 6.31 -2.63 -0.11
CA ARG A 141 6.96 -2.00 -1.27
C ARG A 141 6.63 -0.52 -1.42
N PRO A 142 7.63 0.39 -1.30
CA PRO A 142 7.43 1.83 -1.47
C PRO A 142 7.00 2.22 -2.88
N ASP A 143 7.47 1.50 -3.90
CA ASP A 143 7.11 1.74 -5.30
C ASP A 143 5.63 1.47 -5.59
N ARG A 144 5.05 0.40 -5.03
CA ARG A 144 3.61 0.12 -5.15
C ARG A 144 2.77 1.21 -4.49
N VAL A 145 3.16 1.63 -3.30
CA VAL A 145 2.49 2.75 -2.61
C VAL A 145 2.56 4.02 -3.44
N CYS A 146 3.73 4.32 -4.03
CA CYS A 146 3.85 5.50 -4.90
C CYS A 146 2.97 5.41 -6.14
N GLY A 147 2.88 4.24 -6.79
CA GLY A 147 1.95 4.01 -7.90
C GLY A 147 0.50 4.24 -7.48
N GLY A 148 0.08 3.60 -6.39
CA GLY A 148 -1.27 3.77 -5.86
C GLY A 148 -1.61 5.22 -5.51
N LEU A 149 -0.69 5.96 -4.89
CA LEU A 149 -0.88 7.39 -4.58
C LEU A 149 -1.09 8.23 -5.85
N LEU A 150 -0.40 7.91 -6.94
CA LEU A 150 -0.55 8.57 -8.23
C LEU A 150 -1.86 8.18 -8.94
N ASP A 151 -2.38 6.99 -8.65
CA ASP A 151 -3.69 6.51 -9.12
C ASP A 151 -4.86 7.01 -8.25
N GLY A 152 -4.60 7.87 -7.26
CA GLY A 152 -5.62 8.46 -6.39
C GLY A 152 -5.95 7.67 -5.14
N LYS A 153 -5.15 6.66 -4.78
CA LYS A 153 -5.29 5.94 -3.51
C LYS A 153 -4.76 6.74 -2.33
N VAL A 154 -5.20 6.33 -1.15
CA VAL A 154 -4.70 6.78 0.15
C VAL A 154 -3.78 5.71 0.72
N ALA A 155 -2.65 6.12 1.28
CA ALA A 155 -1.72 5.24 1.97
C ALA A 155 -1.68 5.57 3.47
N VAL A 156 -1.59 4.56 4.32
CA VAL A 156 -1.48 4.67 5.77
C VAL A 156 -0.22 3.96 6.21
N LEU A 157 0.71 4.71 6.80
CA LEU A 157 1.94 4.20 7.38
C LEU A 157 1.83 4.20 8.90
N ILE A 158 2.28 3.12 9.53
CA ILE A 158 2.21 2.92 10.98
C ILE A 158 3.64 2.79 11.51
N ASP A 159 3.99 3.62 12.47
CA ASP A 159 5.32 3.59 13.11
C ASP A 159 5.51 2.27 13.87
N GLY A 160 6.68 1.66 13.71
CA GLY A 160 7.00 0.33 14.26
C GLY A 160 6.69 -0.84 13.32
N THR A 161 6.18 -0.61 12.11
CA THR A 161 5.84 -1.68 11.15
C THR A 161 6.54 -1.48 9.80
N PRO A 162 7.13 -2.53 9.19
CA PRO A 162 7.83 -2.45 7.91
C PRO A 162 6.87 -2.55 6.71
N SER A 163 5.64 -2.02 6.83
CA SER A 163 4.63 -2.11 5.79
C SER A 163 3.74 -0.87 5.73
N ALA A 164 3.01 -0.73 4.62
CA ALA A 164 2.03 0.31 4.40
C ALA A 164 0.69 -0.31 4.01
N LEU A 165 -0.39 0.31 4.46
CA LEU A 165 -1.74 -0.03 4.04
C LEU A 165 -2.19 0.94 2.94
N THR A 166 -2.86 0.47 1.90
CA THR A 166 -3.42 1.29 0.83
C THR A 166 -4.91 1.05 0.65
N ALA A 167 -5.66 2.13 0.40
CA ALA A 167 -7.11 2.10 0.22
C ALA A 167 -7.56 3.09 -0.88
N PRO A 168 -8.56 2.75 -1.71
CA PRO A 168 -9.23 1.45 -1.76
C PRO A 168 -8.34 0.39 -2.42
N ALA A 169 -8.42 -0.84 -1.92
CA ALA A 169 -7.80 -1.99 -2.55
C ALA A 169 -8.63 -2.49 -3.73
N MET A 170 -7.95 -2.87 -4.81
CA MET A 170 -8.57 -3.48 -5.98
C MET A 170 -8.34 -4.98 -5.95
N PHE A 171 -9.36 -5.79 -6.30
CA PHE A 171 -9.23 -7.26 -6.30
C PHE A 171 -8.04 -7.76 -7.13
N VAL A 172 -7.76 -7.07 -8.24
CA VAL A 172 -6.66 -7.38 -9.16
C VAL A 172 -5.29 -7.28 -8.46
N GLU A 173 -5.14 -6.45 -7.42
CA GLU A 173 -3.89 -6.33 -6.66
C GLU A 173 -3.55 -7.60 -5.86
N PHE A 174 -4.57 -8.33 -5.41
CA PHE A 174 -4.39 -9.61 -4.72
C PHE A 174 -4.09 -10.75 -5.68
N LEU A 175 -4.40 -10.56 -6.97
CA LEU A 175 -4.09 -11.52 -8.02
C LEU A 175 -2.73 -11.27 -8.66
N HIS A 176 -2.08 -10.12 -8.43
CA HIS A 176 -0.76 -9.80 -8.95
C HIS A 176 0.34 -10.10 -7.94
N SER A 177 1.41 -10.76 -8.38
CA SER A 177 2.63 -10.80 -7.59
C SER A 177 3.38 -9.47 -7.71
N SER A 178 4.34 -9.23 -6.82
CA SER A 178 5.24 -8.07 -6.89
C SER A 178 6.13 -8.08 -8.13
N GLU A 179 6.34 -9.25 -8.74
CA GLU A 179 7.14 -9.44 -9.94
C GLU A 179 6.38 -9.05 -11.21
N ASP A 180 5.08 -9.35 -11.31
CA ASP A 180 4.29 -9.10 -12.52
C ASP A 180 4.14 -7.60 -12.85
N TYR A 181 4.37 -6.72 -11.88
CA TYR A 181 4.31 -5.27 -12.05
C TYR A 181 5.50 -4.71 -12.86
N TYR A 182 6.60 -5.48 -12.96
CA TYR A 182 7.82 -5.10 -13.66
C TYR A 182 7.95 -5.77 -15.04
N ASP A 183 7.04 -6.68 -15.37
CA ASP A 183 7.00 -7.32 -16.68
C ASP A 183 6.24 -6.46 -17.71
N THR A 184 6.53 -6.69 -18.99
CA THR A 184 5.85 -6.02 -20.09
C THR A 184 4.34 -6.29 -20.01
N SER A 185 3.53 -5.25 -20.18
CA SER A 185 2.06 -5.28 -20.07
C SER A 185 1.38 -6.52 -20.70
N LEU A 186 1.88 -7.03 -21.83
CA LEU A 186 1.37 -8.25 -22.47
C LEU A 186 1.59 -9.53 -21.64
N ILE A 187 2.78 -9.71 -21.06
CA ILE A 187 3.12 -10.89 -20.26
C ILE A 187 2.31 -10.87 -18.96
N SER A 188 2.25 -9.71 -18.27
CA SER A 188 1.47 -9.54 -17.05
C SER A 188 -0.02 -9.82 -17.28
N THR A 189 -0.55 -9.41 -18.44
CA THR A 189 -1.95 -9.68 -18.82
C THR A 189 -2.20 -11.17 -19.06
N ILE A 190 -1.30 -11.88 -19.76
CA ILE A 190 -1.43 -13.32 -19.99
C ILE A 190 -1.40 -14.09 -18.67
N ILE A 191 -0.46 -13.76 -17.78
CA ILE A 191 -0.36 -14.39 -16.46
C ILE A 191 -1.64 -14.15 -15.64
N LEU A 192 -2.20 -12.94 -15.70
CA LEU A 192 -3.45 -12.60 -15.04
C LEU A 192 -4.60 -13.50 -15.54
N TRP A 193 -4.74 -13.68 -16.86
CA TRP A 193 -5.74 -14.59 -17.43
C TRP A 193 -5.56 -16.04 -16.99
N VAL A 194 -4.31 -16.53 -16.94
CA VAL A 194 -4.01 -17.89 -16.45
C VAL A 194 -4.42 -18.05 -14.99
N ARG A 195 -4.14 -17.07 -14.12
CA ARG A 195 -4.56 -17.10 -12.71
C ARG A 195 -6.07 -17.04 -12.56
N PHE A 196 -6.76 -16.23 -13.36
CA PHE A 196 -8.23 -16.22 -13.40
C PHE A 196 -8.80 -17.59 -13.76
N LEU A 197 -8.31 -18.20 -14.85
CA LEU A 197 -8.74 -19.55 -15.26
C LEU A 197 -8.43 -20.59 -14.18
N GLY A 198 -7.24 -20.53 -13.57
CA GLY A 198 -6.86 -21.41 -12.46
C GLY A 198 -7.78 -21.28 -11.24
N LEU A 199 -8.20 -20.05 -10.91
CA LEU A 199 -9.17 -19.79 -9.83
C LEU A 199 -10.53 -20.42 -10.16
N PHE A 200 -11.04 -20.23 -11.38
CA PHE A 200 -12.29 -20.85 -11.81
C PHE A 200 -12.23 -22.38 -11.77
N VAL A 201 -11.15 -22.98 -12.27
CA VAL A 201 -10.97 -24.44 -12.23
C VAL A 201 -10.93 -24.91 -10.78
N THR A 202 -10.11 -24.33 -9.92
CA THR A 202 -9.99 -24.76 -8.51
C THR A 202 -11.31 -24.65 -7.73
N LEU A 203 -12.16 -23.68 -8.08
CA LEU A 203 -13.44 -23.45 -7.41
C LEU A 203 -14.56 -24.37 -7.94
N ILE A 204 -14.57 -24.63 -9.26
CA ILE A 204 -15.60 -25.44 -9.92
C ILE A 204 -15.26 -26.93 -9.90
N LEU A 205 -13.99 -27.31 -10.01
CA LEU A 205 -13.54 -28.70 -10.16
C LEU A 205 -13.96 -29.60 -8.98
N PRO A 206 -13.90 -29.18 -7.70
CA PRO A 206 -14.38 -30.01 -6.58
C PRO A 206 -15.90 -30.25 -6.66
N ALA A 207 -16.68 -29.20 -6.97
CA ALA A 207 -18.13 -29.31 -7.12
C ALA A 207 -18.50 -30.19 -8.31
N PHE A 208 -17.79 -30.05 -9.42
CA PHE A 208 -17.96 -30.88 -10.62
C PHE A 208 -17.58 -32.35 -10.35
N TYR A 209 -16.47 -32.59 -9.66
CA TYR A 209 -16.02 -33.94 -9.28
C TYR A 209 -17.04 -34.65 -8.38
N VAL A 210 -17.55 -33.97 -7.35
CA VAL A 210 -18.60 -34.51 -6.47
C VAL A 210 -19.89 -34.75 -7.24
N GLY A 211 -20.31 -33.80 -8.08
CA GLY A 211 -21.50 -33.95 -8.94
C GLY A 211 -21.40 -35.14 -9.89
N MET A 212 -20.25 -35.35 -10.52
CA MET A 212 -20.04 -36.51 -11.40
C MET A 212 -20.17 -37.82 -10.62
N ILE A 213 -19.55 -37.93 -9.44
CA ILE A 213 -19.64 -39.14 -8.61
C ILE A 213 -21.08 -39.40 -8.16
N MET A 214 -21.84 -38.38 -7.75
CA MET A 214 -23.21 -38.58 -7.26
C MET A 214 -24.20 -38.94 -8.38
N TYR A 215 -24.08 -38.33 -9.57
CA TYR A 215 -25.00 -38.61 -10.68
C TYR A 215 -24.58 -39.80 -11.55
N HIS A 216 -23.32 -40.24 -11.49
CA HIS A 216 -22.85 -41.45 -12.21
C HIS A 216 -22.88 -42.72 -11.35
N GLN A 217 -23.47 -42.68 -10.14
CA GLN A 217 -23.84 -43.93 -9.45
C GLN A 217 -24.98 -44.67 -10.16
N ASP A 218 -25.85 -43.97 -10.90
CA ASP A 218 -26.93 -44.57 -11.69
C ASP A 218 -26.41 -45.36 -12.91
N LEU A 219 -25.21 -45.03 -13.42
CA LEU A 219 -24.59 -45.79 -14.51
C LEU A 219 -23.98 -47.13 -14.03
N LEU A 220 -23.58 -47.21 -12.75
CA LEU A 220 -23.01 -48.43 -12.16
C LEU A 220 -24.07 -49.43 -11.65
N GLN A 221 -25.32 -49.01 -11.45
CA GLN A 221 -26.41 -49.91 -11.02
C GLN A 221 -27.21 -50.57 -12.17
N SER A 222 -26.89 -50.28 -13.43
CA SER A 222 -27.55 -50.91 -14.60
C SER A 222 -26.90 -52.23 -15.06
N LEU A 223 -25.83 -52.66 -14.37
CA LEU A 223 -25.07 -53.90 -14.63
C LEU A 223 -24.98 -54.75 -13.36
N SER A 224 -26.12 -55.04 -12.73
CA SER A 224 -26.26 -56.13 -11.76
C SER A 224 -27.59 -56.86 -11.97
#